data_AF-A0A9D2RGN8-F1
#
_entry.id   AF-A0A9D2RGN8-F1
#
_cell.length_a   1.000
_cell.length_b   1.000
_cell.length_c   1.000
_cell.angle_alpha   90.00
_cell.angle_beta   90.00
_cell.angle_gamma   90.00
#
_symmetry.space_group_name_H-M   'P 1'
#
loop_
_entity.id
_entity.type
_entity.pdbx_description
1 polymer ?
#
loop_
_entity_poly.entity_id
_entity_poly.type
_entity_poly.pdbx_seq_one_letter_code
_entity_poly.pdbx_strand_id
1 'polypeptide(L)' 'VPSGSWYEEPLSWAVEEGVTTGTSESTFSPDVTCSKAEILTFIWRACVRA' A
#
# COMPACT_ATOMS: atom_id res chain seq x y z
N VAL A 1 3.31 5.29 -10.81
CA VAL A 1 2.66 3.98 -11.05
C VAL A 1 2.33 3.90 -12.53
N PRO A 2 2.70 2.83 -13.26
CA PRO A 2 2.34 2.71 -14.67
C PRO A 2 0.82 2.62 -14.84
N SER A 3 0.25 3.36 -15.80
CA SER A 3 -1.20 3.34 -16.07
C SER A 3 -1.64 1.97 -16.56
N GLY A 4 -2.78 1.49 -16.07
CA GLY A 4 -3.33 0.16 -16.35
C GLY A 4 -2.71 -0.96 -15.50
N SER A 5 -1.91 -0.62 -14.49
CA SER A 5 -1.42 -1.63 -13.54
C SER A 5 -2.59 -2.16 -12.71
N TRP A 6 -2.65 -3.47 -12.50
CA TRP A 6 -3.74 -4.10 -11.73
C TRP A 6 -3.87 -3.55 -10.29
N TYR A 7 -2.78 -3.00 -9.75
CA TYR A 7 -2.72 -2.42 -8.41
C TYR A 7 -2.85 -0.89 -8.41
N GLU A 8 -3.03 -0.22 -9.56
CA GLU A 8 -3.04 1.24 -9.66
C GLU A 8 -4.14 1.88 -8.80
N GLU A 9 -5.39 1.48 -9.02
CA GLU A 9 -6.56 1.98 -8.28
C GLU A 9 -6.48 1.67 -6.78
N PRO A 10 -6.28 0.40 -6.34
CA PRO A 10 -6.20 0.12 -4.91
C PRO A 10 -4.98 0.77 -4.24
N LEU A 11 -3.87 0.98 -4.97
CA LEU A 11 -2.72 1.69 -4.43
C LEU A 11 -3.01 3.17 -4.23
N SER A 12 -3.73 3.82 -5.16
CA SER A 12 -4.11 5.23 -5.00
C SER A 12 -4.90 5.45 -3.71
N TRP A 13 -5.94 4.63 -3.49
CA TRP A 13 -6.70 4.64 -2.24
C TRP A 13 -5.82 4.37 -1.02
N ALA A 14 -4.96 3.34 -1.09
CA ALA A 14 -4.11 2.98 0.04
C ALA A 14 -3.10 4.07 0.41
N VAL A 15 -2.67 4.89 -0.55
CA VAL A 15 -1.80 6.04 -0.29
C VAL A 15 -2.61 7.21 0.28
N GLU A 16 -3.77 7.51 -0.30
CA GLU A 16 -4.66 8.59 0.17
C GLU A 16 -5.10 8.39 1.63
N GLU A 17 -5.48 7.16 1.99
CA GLU A 17 -5.85 6.80 3.37
C GLU A 17 -4.63 6.59 4.29
N GLY A 18 -3.42 6.67 3.73
CA GLY A 18 -2.17 6.46 4.45
C GLY A 18 -2.00 5.03 4.98
N VAL A 19 -2.62 4.05 4.32
CA VAL A 19 -2.41 2.61 4.57
C VAL A 19 -0.97 2.23 4.24
N THR A 20 -0.45 2.71 3.11
CA THR A 20 0.94 2.50 2.69
C THR A 20 1.57 3.78 2.15
N THR A 21 2.90 3.89 2.27
CA THR A 21 3.71 4.96 1.69
C THR A 21 4.65 4.44 0.61
N GLY A 22 4.54 3.16 0.26
CA GLY A 22 5.52 2.48 -0.58
C GLY A 22 6.73 1.95 0.17
N THR A 23 7.63 1.32 -0.58
CA THR A 23 8.90 0.76 -0.09
C THR A 23 10.02 1.81 -0.05
N SER A 24 9.84 2.93 -0.74
CA SER A 24 10.63 4.15 -0.62
C SER A 24 9.73 5.36 -0.89
N GLU A 25 10.25 6.57 -0.71
CA GLU A 25 9.50 7.82 -0.94
C GLU A 25 8.84 7.92 -2.32
N SER A 26 9.41 7.27 -3.34
CA SER A 26 8.93 7.33 -4.72
C SER A 26 8.72 5.96 -5.35
N THR A 27 8.74 4.87 -4.57
CA THR A 27 8.64 3.51 -5.11
C THR A 27 7.62 2.68 -4.36
N PHE A 28 6.77 2.02 -5.13
CA PHE A 28 5.93 0.95 -4.66
C PHE A 28 6.40 -0.35 -5.31
N SER A 29 6.58 -1.40 -4.51
CA SER A 29 7.08 -2.70 -4.97
C SER A 29 5.98 -3.76 -4.87
N PRO A 30 5.06 -3.83 -5.87
CA PRO A 30 3.88 -4.69 -5.82
C PRO A 30 4.21 -6.18 -5.79
N ASP A 31 5.35 -6.57 -6.36
CA ASP A 31 5.77 -7.97 -6.51
C ASP A 31 6.66 -8.45 -5.35
N VAL A 32 6.95 -7.58 -4.36
CA VAL A 32 7.74 -7.95 -3.19
C VAL A 32 6.83 -8.58 -2.14
N THR A 33 7.26 -9.70 -1.61
CA THR A 33 6.55 -10.38 -0.52
C THR A 33 6.61 -9.52 0.74
N CYS A 34 5.44 -9.18 1.28
CA CYS A 34 5.34 -8.53 2.58
C CYS A 34 5.66 -9.52 3.70
N SER A 35 6.38 -9.06 4.71
CA SER A 35 6.48 -9.72 6.00
C SER A 35 5.13 -9.70 6.73
N LYS A 36 4.97 -10.60 7.70
CA LYS A 36 3.77 -10.62 8.56
C LYS A 36 3.52 -9.29 9.26
N ALA A 37 4.59 -8.61 9.69
CA ALA A 37 4.50 -7.32 10.36
C ALA A 37 3.98 -6.21 9.44
N GLU A 38 4.41 -6.19 8.18
CA GLU A 38 3.93 -5.23 7.17
C GLU A 38 2.45 -5.44 6.87
N ILE A 39 2.03 -6.71 6.70
CA ILE A 39 0.62 -7.05 6.49
C ILE A 39 -0.24 -6.55 7.65
N LEU A 40 0.17 -6.85 8.90
CA LEU A 40 -0.55 -6.39 10.10
C LEU A 40 -0.59 -4.86 10.19
N THR A 41 0.48 -4.18 9.78
CA THR A 41 0.55 -2.71 9.76
C THR A 41 -0.45 -2.12 8.76
N PHE A 42 -0.58 -2.70 7.57
CA PHE A 42 -1.57 -2.26 6.58
C PHE A 42 -2.99 -2.45 7.09
N ILE A 43 -3.31 -3.62 7.67
CA ILE A 43 -4.64 -3.89 8.24
C ILE A 43 -4.95 -2.91 9.38
N TRP A 44 -4.00 -2.69 10.29
CA TRP A 44 -4.16 -1.74 11.39
C TRP A 44 -4.48 -0.33 10.89
N ARG A 45 -3.72 0.18 9.93
CA ARG A 45 -3.93 1.52 9.36
C ARG A 45 -5.27 1.64 8.62
N ALA A 46 -5.69 0.59 7.92
CA ALA A 46 -6.97 0.55 7.22
C ALA A 46 -8.17 0.50 8.19
N CYS A 47 -8.05 -0.20 9.32
CA CYS A 47 -9.18 -0.37 10.26
C CYS A 47 -9.33 0.77 11.27
N VAL A 48 -8.24 1.42 11.68
CA VAL A 48 -8.26 2.39 12.80
C VAL A 48 -8.64 3.81 12.36
N ARG A 49 -8.73 4.07 11.05
CA ARG A 49 -9.06 5.40 10.50
C ARG A 49 -10.50 5.54 9.97
N ALA A 50 -11.42 4.65 10.36
CA ALA A 50 -12.84 4.79 10.03
C ALA A 50 -13.49 6.02 10.68
#